data_AF-A0A7C7C5K9-F1
#
_entry.id   AF-A0A7C7C5K9-F1
#
_cell.length_a   1.000
_cell.length_b   1.000
_cell.length_c   1.000
_cell.angle_alpha   90.00
_cell.angle_beta   90.00
_cell.angle_gamma   90.00
#
_symmetry.space_group_name_H-M   'P 1'
#
loop_
_entity.id
_entity.type
_entity.pdbx_description
1 polymer ?
#
loop_
_entity_poly.entity_id
_entity_poly.type
_entity_poly.pdbx_seq_one_letter_code
_entity_poly.pdbx_strand_id
1 'polypeptide(L)'
;MEGEEDFVLVENLEVLARLYAVQLDLPQGREGFHSFLNWGPIALADFHSIDQHLLDANKVFKNLKDIKDIEEWSFDSKKELTKDQIVFRNQWNRLPQLYKGLHEGLEKDGTTTKAKLSKYVAQSAKTDKYDKV
;
A
#
# COMPACT_ATOMS: atom_id res chain seq x y z
N MET A 1 -0.42 22.59 23.62
CA MET A 1 -0.77 23.53 22.53
C MET A 1 -1.09 22.64 21.34
N GLU A 2 -2.32 22.18 21.27
CA GLU A 2 -2.83 21.33 20.19
C GLU A 2 -3.03 22.25 18.99
N GLY A 3 -2.09 22.21 18.04
CA GLY A 3 -2.33 22.78 16.71
C GLY A 3 -3.29 21.84 16.00
N GLU A 4 -4.41 22.35 15.51
CA GLU A 4 -5.19 21.67 14.49
C GLU A 4 -4.25 21.48 13.29
N GLU A 5 -3.72 20.26 13.10
CA GLU A 5 -2.97 19.94 11.88
C GLU A 5 -3.98 19.94 10.72
N ASP A 6 -3.94 20.99 9.91
CA ASP A 6 -4.71 21.06 8.67
C ASP A 6 -4.18 20.00 7.70
N PHE A 7 -4.94 18.93 7.52
CA PHE A 7 -4.62 17.89 6.55
C PHE A 7 -4.96 18.34 5.14
N VAL A 8 -3.98 18.38 4.25
CA VAL A 8 -4.20 18.64 2.82
C VAL A 8 -4.44 17.32 2.08
N LEU A 9 -5.63 17.17 1.50
CA LEU A 9 -5.98 15.99 0.70
C LEU A 9 -5.40 16.08 -0.71
N VAL A 10 -4.86 14.96 -1.16
CA VAL A 10 -4.33 14.81 -2.53
C VAL A 10 -5.31 14.04 -3.41
N GLU A 11 -5.54 14.53 -4.62
CA GLU A 11 -6.39 13.88 -5.61
C GLU A 11 -5.79 12.55 -6.08
N ASN A 12 -6.64 11.59 -6.39
CA ASN A 12 -6.22 10.21 -6.67
C ASN A 12 -5.20 10.10 -7.83
N LEU A 13 -5.33 10.95 -8.85
CA LEU A 13 -4.38 10.98 -9.97
C LEU A 13 -2.98 11.41 -9.52
N GLU A 14 -2.89 12.41 -8.64
CA GLU A 14 -1.60 12.85 -8.10
C GLU A 14 -1.01 11.80 -7.16
N VAL A 15 -1.84 11.15 -6.31
CA VAL A 15 -1.38 10.03 -5.48
C VAL A 15 -0.82 8.89 -6.35
N LEU A 16 -1.46 8.59 -7.48
CA LEU A 16 -0.98 7.59 -8.44
C LEU A 16 0.35 8.01 -9.10
N ALA A 17 0.50 9.29 -9.46
CA ALA A 17 1.75 9.83 -9.98
C ALA A 17 2.89 9.79 -8.94
N ARG A 18 2.59 10.09 -7.67
CA ARG A 18 3.53 9.97 -6.55
C ARG A 18 3.93 8.51 -6.30
N LEU A 19 2.98 7.58 -6.40
CA LEU A 19 3.27 6.14 -6.33
C LEU A 19 4.21 5.71 -7.48
N TYR A 20 4.03 6.25 -8.68
CA TYR A 20 4.96 6.03 -9.78
C TYR A 20 6.36 6.58 -9.49
N ALA A 21 6.47 7.77 -8.87
CA ALA A 21 7.76 8.32 -8.47
C ALA A 21 8.47 7.41 -7.45
N VAL A 22 7.75 6.96 -6.41
CA VAL A 22 8.28 6.00 -5.41
C VAL A 22 8.72 4.69 -6.09
N GLN A 23 7.97 4.23 -7.08
CA GLN A 23 8.32 3.05 -7.87
C GLN A 23 9.66 3.20 -8.60
N LEU A 24 9.96 4.39 -9.15
CA LEU A 24 11.22 4.67 -9.86
C LEU A 24 12.43 4.66 -8.93
N ASP A 25 12.25 5.04 -7.67
CA ASP A 25 13.31 5.06 -6.66
C ASP A 25 13.68 3.67 -6.13
N LEU A 26 12.82 2.67 -6.35
CA LEU A 26 13.13 1.28 -6.00
C LEU A 26 14.05 0.62 -7.04
N PRO A 27 14.98 -0.27 -6.63
CA PRO A 27 15.98 -0.88 -7.54
C PRO A 27 15.37 -1.61 -8.75
N GLN A 28 14.13 -2.08 -8.61
CA GLN A 28 13.33 -2.84 -9.59
C GLN A 28 12.37 -1.92 -10.39
N GLY A 29 12.51 -0.60 -10.26
CA GLY A 29 11.63 0.46 -10.79
C GLY A 29 11.69 0.74 -12.29
N ARG A 30 12.14 -0.19 -13.12
CA ARG A 30 12.63 0.14 -14.48
C ARG A 30 11.71 -0.18 -15.65
N GLU A 31 10.53 -0.76 -15.43
CA GLU A 31 9.64 -1.14 -16.55
C GLU A 31 8.87 0.03 -17.20
N GLY A 32 9.11 1.27 -16.74
CA GLY A 32 8.52 2.47 -17.34
C GLY A 32 7.03 2.68 -16.99
N PHE A 33 6.50 3.81 -17.42
CA PHE A 33 5.15 4.27 -17.05
C PHE A 33 4.03 3.37 -17.61
N HIS A 34 4.19 2.84 -18.82
CA HIS A 34 3.17 1.98 -19.43
C HIS A 34 2.97 0.67 -18.65
N SER A 35 4.05 0.00 -18.24
CA SER A 35 3.95 -1.19 -17.38
C SER A 35 3.31 -0.84 -16.03
N PHE A 36 3.70 0.29 -15.45
CA PHE A 36 3.11 0.77 -14.19
C PHE A 36 1.59 0.94 -14.26
N LEU A 37 1.03 1.48 -15.34
CA LEU A 37 -0.42 1.68 -15.46
C LEU A 37 -1.23 0.37 -15.42
N ASN A 38 -0.62 -0.78 -15.70
CA ASN A 38 -1.31 -2.07 -15.67
C ASN A 38 -1.55 -2.60 -14.24
N TRP A 39 -0.75 -2.18 -13.26
CA TRP A 39 -0.83 -2.70 -11.88
C TRP A 39 -0.86 -1.60 -10.79
N GLY A 40 -0.31 -0.42 -11.07
CA GLY A 40 -0.22 0.71 -10.14
C GLY A 40 -1.57 1.17 -9.61
N PRO A 41 -2.60 1.36 -10.46
CA PRO A 41 -3.95 1.71 -9.99
C PRO A 41 -4.56 0.64 -9.06
N ILE A 42 -4.30 -0.64 -9.35
CA ILE A 42 -4.78 -1.76 -8.54
C ILE A 42 -4.09 -1.75 -7.17
N ALA A 43 -2.75 -1.64 -7.16
CA ALA A 43 -1.99 -1.54 -5.91
C ALA A 43 -2.41 -0.33 -5.07
N LEU A 44 -2.67 0.82 -5.70
CA LEU A 44 -3.16 2.00 -4.99
C LEU A 44 -4.55 1.76 -4.37
N ALA A 45 -5.46 1.10 -5.08
CA ALA A 45 -6.77 0.73 -4.55
C ALA A 45 -6.65 -0.23 -3.36
N ASP A 46 -5.70 -1.18 -3.40
CA ASP A 46 -5.41 -2.07 -2.28
C ASP A 46 -4.87 -1.28 -1.07
N PHE A 47 -3.99 -0.30 -1.29
CA PHE A 47 -3.48 0.57 -0.23
C PHE A 47 -4.60 1.37 0.44
N HIS A 48 -5.51 1.93 -0.36
CA HIS A 48 -6.70 2.59 0.15
C HIS A 48 -7.59 1.63 0.94
N SER A 49 -7.74 0.40 0.49
CA SER A 49 -8.52 -0.62 1.19
C SER A 49 -7.90 -0.99 2.54
N ILE A 50 -6.57 -1.16 2.61
CA ILE A 50 -5.84 -1.40 3.86
C ILE A 50 -6.12 -0.28 4.87
N ASP A 51 -6.04 0.97 4.43
CA ASP A 51 -6.28 2.12 5.30
C ASP A 51 -7.74 2.23 5.72
N GLN A 52 -8.69 2.16 4.78
CA GLN A 52 -10.13 2.27 5.05
C GLN A 52 -10.63 1.21 6.04
N HIS A 53 -10.08 0.00 5.99
CA HIS A 53 -10.45 -1.08 6.89
C HIS A 53 -9.65 -1.08 8.20
N LEU A 54 -8.88 -0.01 8.47
CA LEU A 54 -8.08 0.16 9.68
C LEU A 54 -7.05 -0.97 9.90
N LEU A 55 -6.63 -1.63 8.82
CA LEU A 55 -5.76 -2.80 8.90
C LEU A 55 -4.31 -2.40 9.19
N ASP A 56 -3.57 -3.32 9.78
CA ASP A 56 -2.12 -3.25 9.89
C ASP A 56 -1.49 -3.68 8.57
N ALA A 57 -0.99 -2.70 7.80
CA ALA A 57 -0.42 -2.93 6.48
C ALA A 57 0.73 -3.97 6.50
N ASN A 58 1.57 -3.97 7.54
CA ASN A 58 2.68 -4.91 7.65
C ASN A 58 2.16 -6.35 7.79
N LYS A 59 1.12 -6.55 8.59
CA LYS A 59 0.47 -7.86 8.73
C LYS A 59 -0.23 -8.28 7.44
N VAL A 60 -0.92 -7.36 6.76
CA VAL A 60 -1.57 -7.65 5.48
C VAL A 60 -0.55 -8.14 4.45
N PHE A 61 0.54 -7.39 4.24
CA PHE A 61 1.56 -7.79 3.27
C PHE A 61 2.31 -9.07 3.67
N LYS A 62 2.57 -9.27 4.97
CA LYS A 62 3.15 -10.52 5.46
C LYS A 62 2.25 -11.72 5.16
N ASN A 63 0.96 -11.62 5.52
CA ASN A 63 0.01 -12.71 5.29
C ASN A 63 -0.14 -13.01 3.79
N LEU A 64 -0.18 -11.98 2.95
CA LEU A 64 -0.25 -12.15 1.49
C LEU A 64 1.00 -12.85 0.95
N LYS A 65 2.19 -12.48 1.45
CA LYS A 65 3.43 -13.18 1.11
C LYS A 65 3.39 -14.64 1.58
N ASP A 66 2.99 -14.90 2.82
CA ASP A 66 2.93 -16.25 3.38
C ASP A 66 1.98 -17.15 2.56
N ILE A 67 0.83 -16.62 2.12
CA ILE A 67 -0.09 -17.33 1.21
C ILE A 67 0.60 -17.67 -0.12
N LYS A 68 1.34 -16.72 -0.71
CA LYS A 68 2.06 -16.95 -1.97
C LYS A 68 3.19 -17.96 -1.83
N ASP A 69 3.94 -17.90 -0.73
CA ASP A 69 5.00 -18.88 -0.43
C ASP A 69 4.41 -20.29 -0.28
N ILE A 70 3.22 -20.44 0.35
CA ILE A 70 2.50 -21.72 0.46
C ILE A 70 2.01 -22.21 -0.90
N GLU A 71 1.39 -21.34 -1.71
CA GLU A 71 0.95 -21.69 -3.07
C GLU A 71 2.13 -22.20 -3.89
N GLU A 72 3.28 -21.53 -3.81
CA GLU A 72 4.52 -21.92 -4.50
C GLU A 72 5.09 -23.25 -4.01
N TRP A 73 4.98 -23.58 -2.71
CA TRP A 73 5.35 -24.90 -2.18
C TRP A 73 4.40 -26.03 -2.57
N SER A 74 3.16 -25.71 -2.93
CA SER A 74 2.18 -26.71 -3.39
C SER A 74 2.45 -27.22 -4.82
N PHE A 75 3.23 -26.47 -5.61
CA PHE A 75 3.71 -26.92 -6.91
C PHE A 75 4.93 -27.79 -6.71
N ASP A 76 4.78 -29.09 -6.99
CA ASP A 76 5.81 -30.13 -7.07
C ASP A 76 7.24 -29.57 -6.98
N SER A 77 7.93 -29.79 -5.85
CA SER A 77 9.18 -29.13 -5.42
C SER A 77 10.38 -29.27 -6.37
N LYS A 78 10.16 -29.90 -7.53
CA LYS A 78 11.08 -30.08 -8.65
C LYS A 78 10.83 -29.12 -9.84
N LYS A 79 9.73 -28.35 -9.85
CA LYS A 79 9.45 -27.38 -10.92
C LYS A 79 10.03 -26.02 -10.59
N GLU A 80 10.93 -25.55 -11.45
CA GLU A 80 11.36 -24.14 -11.43
C GLU A 80 10.19 -23.21 -11.78
N LEU A 81 10.17 -22.04 -11.14
CA LEU A 81 9.18 -21.00 -11.44
C LEU A 81 9.33 -20.53 -12.88
N THR A 82 8.20 -20.22 -13.53
CA THR A 82 8.22 -19.53 -14.81
C THR A 82 8.73 -18.09 -14.63
N LYS A 83 9.19 -17.48 -15.73
CA LYS A 83 9.62 -16.07 -15.72
C LYS A 83 8.51 -15.14 -15.21
N ASP A 84 7.26 -15.40 -15.60
CA ASP A 84 6.11 -14.60 -15.19
C ASP A 84 5.82 -14.75 -13.69
N GLN A 85 5.99 -15.95 -13.13
CA GLN A 85 5.87 -16.18 -11.68
C GLN A 85 6.94 -15.42 -10.91
N ILE A 86 8.19 -15.40 -11.40
CA ILE A 86 9.29 -14.64 -10.78
C ILE A 86 8.99 -13.14 -10.82
N VAL A 87 8.53 -12.61 -11.96
CA VAL A 87 8.16 -11.19 -12.11
C VAL A 87 7.02 -10.84 -11.16
N PHE A 88 5.98 -11.67 -11.10
CA PHE A 88 4.85 -11.48 -10.19
C PHE A 88 5.29 -11.49 -8.72
N ARG A 89 6.05 -12.50 -8.30
CA ARG A 89 6.60 -12.60 -6.93
C ARG A 89 7.44 -11.36 -6.59
N ASN A 90 8.30 -10.91 -7.51
CA ASN A 90 9.10 -9.71 -7.34
C ASN A 90 8.23 -8.46 -7.17
N GLN A 91 7.12 -8.36 -7.91
CA GLN A 91 6.18 -7.25 -7.77
C GLN A 91 5.50 -7.26 -6.39
N TRP A 92 5.06 -8.41 -5.90
CA TRP A 92 4.47 -8.56 -4.57
C TRP A 92 5.41 -8.17 -3.43
N ASN A 93 6.67 -8.58 -3.52
CA ASN A 93 7.69 -8.27 -2.51
C ASN A 93 7.95 -6.75 -2.35
N ARG A 94 7.54 -5.94 -3.33
CA ARG A 94 7.74 -4.49 -3.33
C ARG A 94 6.57 -3.72 -2.74
N LEU A 95 5.38 -4.32 -2.66
CA LEU A 95 4.18 -3.65 -2.15
C LEU A 95 4.37 -2.99 -0.76
N PRO A 96 5.06 -3.61 0.22
CA PRO A 96 5.33 -2.95 1.49
C PRO A 96 6.15 -1.67 1.36
N GLN A 97 7.17 -1.69 0.49
CA GLN A 97 8.08 -0.56 0.27
C GLN A 97 7.36 0.55 -0.48
N LEU A 98 6.54 0.20 -1.47
CA LEU A 98 5.70 1.14 -2.22
C LEU A 98 4.68 1.83 -1.33
N TYR A 99 3.95 1.07 -0.51
CA TYR A 99 2.99 1.61 0.45
C TYR A 99 3.68 2.56 1.44
N LYS A 100 4.79 2.11 2.03
CA LYS A 100 5.55 2.91 2.99
C LYS A 100 6.07 4.21 2.34
N GLY A 101 6.77 4.11 1.21
CA GLY A 101 7.35 5.26 0.52
C GLY A 101 6.30 6.25 0.03
N LEU A 102 5.12 5.78 -0.41
CA LEU A 102 4.01 6.64 -0.77
C LEU A 102 3.55 7.48 0.42
N HIS A 103 3.29 6.85 1.57
CA HIS A 103 2.79 7.57 2.73
C HIS A 103 3.84 8.48 3.37
N GLU A 104 5.10 8.04 3.45
CA GLU A 104 6.20 8.89 3.93
C GLU A 104 6.41 10.12 3.02
N GLY A 105 6.29 9.95 1.70
CA GLY A 105 6.38 11.05 0.75
C GLY A 105 5.23 12.06 0.89
N LEU A 106 4.00 11.58 1.07
CA LEU A 106 2.84 12.44 1.30
C LEU A 106 2.95 13.21 2.62
N GLU A 107 3.32 12.51 3.70
CA GLU A 107 3.48 13.08 5.05
C GLU A 107 4.57 14.16 5.09
N LYS A 108 5.71 13.92 4.43
CA LYS A 108 6.79 14.90 4.31
C LYS A 108 6.32 16.21 3.65
N ASP A 109 5.37 16.13 2.73
CA ASP A 109 4.80 17.27 2.02
C ASP A 109 3.61 17.90 2.77
N GLY A 110 3.26 17.41 3.97
CA GLY A 110 2.10 17.88 4.74
C GLY A 110 0.75 17.47 4.11
N THR A 111 0.75 16.41 3.31
CA THR A 111 -0.41 15.95 2.56
C THR A 111 -0.79 14.51 2.91
N THR A 112 -1.99 14.08 2.54
CA THR A 112 -2.44 12.71 2.81
C THR A 112 -3.49 12.22 1.82
N THR A 113 -3.74 10.91 1.82
CA THR A 113 -4.86 10.33 1.06
C THR A 113 -6.14 10.38 1.90
N LYS A 114 -7.30 10.43 1.23
CA LYS A 114 -8.60 10.38 1.93
C LYS A 114 -8.75 9.11 2.77
N ALA A 115 -8.26 7.98 2.28
CA ALA A 115 -8.30 6.70 3.00
C ALA A 115 -7.47 6.76 4.30
N LYS A 116 -6.24 7.28 4.21
CA LYS A 116 -5.35 7.42 5.37
C LYS A 116 -5.88 8.41 6.40
N LEU A 117 -6.41 9.54 5.96
CA LEU A 117 -7.07 10.51 6.85
C LEU A 117 -8.28 9.89 7.56
N SER A 118 -9.10 9.14 6.82
CA SER A 118 -10.27 8.46 7.40
C SER A 118 -9.86 7.48 8.48
N LYS A 119 -8.77 6.73 8.27
CA LYS A 119 -8.16 5.86 9.28
C LYS A 119 -7.71 6.63 10.52
N TYR A 120 -6.98 7.72 10.33
CA TYR A 120 -6.51 8.57 11.42
C TYR A 120 -7.68 9.10 12.26
N VAL A 121 -8.69 9.68 11.61
CA VAL A 121 -9.88 10.22 12.29
C VAL A 121 -10.65 9.13 13.05
N ALA A 122 -10.84 7.96 12.43
CA ALA A 122 -11.52 6.84 13.08
C ALA A 122 -10.78 6.31 14.32
N GLN A 123 -9.45 6.31 14.29
CA GLN A 123 -8.61 5.86 15.41
C GLN A 123 -8.48 6.91 16.51
N SER A 124 -8.55 8.21 16.17
CA SER A 124 -8.50 9.32 17.12
C SER A 124 -9.86 9.66 17.74
N ALA A 125 -10.96 9.11 17.22
CA ALA A 125 -12.29 9.33 17.77
C ALA A 125 -12.40 8.72 19.18
N LYS A 126 -12.82 9.52 20.17
CA LYS A 126 -13.18 9.00 21.50
C LYS A 126 -14.41 8.08 21.38
N THR A 127 -14.21 6.77 21.52
CA THR A 127 -15.29 5.77 21.42
C THR A 127 -16.10 5.57 22.69
N ASP A 128 -15.67 6.14 23.82
CA ASP A 128 -16.24 5.89 25.16
C ASP A 128 -17.50 6.74 25.47
N LYS A 129 -18.35 7.03 24.47
CA LYS A 129 -19.53 7.90 24.64
C LYS A 129 -20.87 7.16 24.76
N TYR A 130 -20.86 5.83 24.86
CA TYR A 130 -22.10 5.05 24.91
C TYR A 130 -21.99 3.94 25.94
N ASP A 131 -22.90 3.95 26.91
CA ASP A 131 -23.15 2.79 27.74
C ASP A 131 -23.93 1.76 26.92
N LYS A 132 -23.45 0.51 26.88
CA LYS A 132 -24.27 -0.61 26.43
C LYS A 132 -25.33 -0.85 27.51
N VAL A 133 -26.60 -0.64 27.16
CA VAL A 133 -27.75 -1.12 27.94
C VAL A 133 -27.81 -2.64 27.88
#